data_AF-A0A6I9VQW9-F1
#
_entry.id   AF-A0A6I9VQW9-F1
#
_cell.length_a   1.000
_cell.length_b   1.000
_cell.length_c   1.000
_cell.angle_alpha   90.00
_cell.angle_beta   90.00
_cell.angle_gamma   90.00
#
_symmetry.space_group_name_H-M   'P 1'
#
loop_
_entity.id
_entity.type
_entity.pdbx_description
1 polymer ?
#
loop_
_entity_poly.entity_id
_entity_poly.type
_entity_poly.pdbx_seq_one_letter_code
_entity_poly.pdbx_strand_id
1 'polypeptide(L)'
;MKVTFKQFCQIDCFVKVYLTFLRQVALEMSPIKLLEDRIANLEKQVYGIGKTINIDDPVPSKTIVDRLTDANSLINSALSGREKPNTLIKRLPELNGYLEPTSEDVDMPTSAKIQLLLTMEPEILENHKLLTQLQELAPVLQSERIKDAPELNNTFNKISLSYLKAYEDSKELSAHVHDLLSKYNAVINSISESLIILDNAVTAAEIAAKPKKQTDDD
;
A
#
# COMPACT_ATOMS: atom_id res chain seq x y z
N MET A 1 18.84 -17.58 26.56
CA MET A 1 18.97 -17.48 25.08
C MET A 1 17.60 -17.57 24.39
N LYS A 2 16.65 -16.68 24.74
CA LYS A 2 15.26 -16.72 24.20
C LYS A 2 14.69 -15.35 23.80
N VAL A 3 15.50 -14.29 23.86
CA VAL A 3 15.02 -12.90 23.68
C VAL A 3 15.13 -12.41 22.23
N THR A 4 15.88 -13.10 21.36
CA THR A 4 16.24 -12.57 20.04
C THR A 4 15.22 -12.83 18.92
N PHE A 5 14.33 -13.82 19.06
CA PHE A 5 13.47 -14.25 17.93
C PHE A 5 12.22 -13.36 17.74
N LYS A 6 11.66 -12.83 18.83
CA LYS A 6 10.45 -11.98 18.77
C LYS A 6 10.74 -10.60 18.19
N GLN A 7 11.95 -10.09 18.44
CA GLN A 7 12.42 -8.81 17.95
C GLN A 7 12.77 -8.87 16.45
N PHE A 8 13.32 -10.00 15.98
CA PHE A 8 13.60 -10.21 14.55
C PHE A 8 12.32 -10.22 13.71
N CYS A 9 11.26 -10.92 14.17
CA CYS A 9 9.99 -11.01 13.44
C CYS A 9 9.26 -9.65 13.35
N GLN A 10 9.39 -8.81 14.38
CA GLN A 10 8.78 -7.48 14.43
C GLN A 10 9.49 -6.48 13.51
N ILE A 11 10.82 -6.58 13.38
CA ILE A 11 11.60 -5.78 12.44
C ILE A 11 11.32 -6.23 10.99
N ASP A 12 11.23 -7.53 10.72
CA ASP A 12 10.93 -8.05 9.38
C ASP A 12 9.54 -7.64 8.89
N CYS A 13 8.54 -7.65 9.79
CA CYS A 13 7.20 -7.13 9.50
C CYS A 13 7.22 -5.63 9.22
N PHE A 14 7.94 -4.84 10.04
CA PHE A 14 8.03 -3.40 9.85
C PHE A 14 8.74 -3.04 8.54
N VAL A 15 9.84 -3.73 8.22
CA VAL A 15 10.58 -3.55 6.97
C VAL A 15 9.76 -3.95 5.76
N LYS A 16 8.98 -5.05 5.81
CA LYS A 16 8.06 -5.43 4.73
C LYS A 16 6.91 -4.45 4.55
N VAL A 17 6.32 -3.92 5.62
CA VAL A 17 5.27 -2.90 5.54
C VAL A 17 5.82 -1.60 4.98
N TYR A 18 7.01 -1.18 5.43
CA TYR A 18 7.66 0.04 4.93
C TYR A 18 8.12 -0.09 3.48
N LEU A 19 8.64 -1.24 3.06
CA LEU A 19 8.98 -1.53 1.66
C LEU A 19 7.74 -1.63 0.78
N THR A 20 6.65 -2.20 1.26
CA THR A 20 5.37 -2.22 0.52
C THR A 20 4.80 -0.82 0.38
N PHE A 21 4.88 -0.01 1.43
CA PHE A 21 4.46 1.40 1.42
C PHE A 21 5.33 2.25 0.48
N LEU A 22 6.65 2.11 0.53
CA LEU A 22 7.58 2.75 -0.40
C LEU A 22 7.37 2.29 -1.85
N ARG A 23 7.02 1.02 -2.06
CA ARG A 23 6.69 0.46 -3.38
C ARG A 23 5.33 0.97 -3.89
N GLN A 24 4.35 1.16 -3.01
CA GLN A 24 3.06 1.77 -3.33
C GLN A 24 3.23 3.24 -3.72
N VAL A 25 4.04 4.00 -2.96
CA VAL A 25 4.41 5.39 -3.27
C VAL A 25 5.22 5.48 -4.57
N ALA A 26 6.12 4.53 -4.83
CA ALA A 26 6.85 4.46 -6.11
C ALA A 26 5.95 4.11 -7.30
N LEU A 27 4.90 3.31 -7.10
CA LEU A 27 3.89 2.98 -8.11
C LEU A 27 3.00 4.19 -8.44
N GLU A 28 2.62 5.00 -7.46
CA GLU A 28 1.83 6.22 -7.70
C GLU A 28 2.63 7.33 -8.42
N MET A 29 3.95 7.36 -8.26
CA MET A 29 4.84 8.27 -9.00
C MET A 29 5.00 7.90 -10.48
N SER A 30 4.61 6.69 -10.91
CA SER A 30 4.78 6.22 -12.29
C SER A 30 3.73 6.75 -13.30
N PRO A 31 2.41 6.79 -13.01
CA PRO A 31 1.43 7.36 -13.93
C PRO A 31 1.56 8.86 -14.05
N ILE A 32 1.86 9.57 -12.95
CA ILE A 32 2.01 11.02 -12.94
C ILE A 32 3.17 11.44 -13.83
N LYS A 33 4.33 10.77 -13.71
CA LYS A 33 5.49 11.01 -14.58
C LYS A 33 5.20 10.74 -16.06
N LEU A 34 4.46 9.67 -16.37
CA LEU A 34 4.05 9.39 -17.75
C LEU A 34 3.17 10.50 -18.31
N LEU A 35 2.25 11.03 -17.50
CA LEU A 35 1.41 12.16 -17.89
C LEU A 35 2.24 13.44 -18.06
N GLU A 36 3.18 13.71 -17.16
CA GLU A 36 4.10 14.85 -17.25
C GLU A 36 4.96 14.79 -18.51
N ASP A 37 5.54 13.63 -18.83
CA ASP A 37 6.33 13.41 -20.04
C ASP A 37 5.47 13.60 -21.31
N ARG A 38 4.23 13.12 -21.28
CA ARG A 38 3.30 13.30 -22.41
C ARG A 38 2.91 14.77 -22.58
N ILE A 39 2.65 15.49 -21.49
CA ILE A 39 2.35 16.92 -21.52
C ILE A 39 3.56 17.70 -22.04
N ALA A 40 4.76 17.43 -21.54
CA ALA A 40 6.00 18.06 -22.02
C ALA A 40 6.23 17.82 -23.52
N ASN A 41 5.92 16.61 -24.02
CA ASN A 41 5.98 16.31 -25.45
C ASN A 41 4.94 17.07 -26.26
N LEU A 42 3.70 17.21 -25.77
CA LEU A 42 2.65 17.98 -26.42
C LEU A 42 2.97 19.48 -26.44
N GLU A 43 3.46 20.03 -25.33
CA GLU A 43 3.89 21.42 -25.23
C GLU A 43 5.03 21.73 -26.21
N LYS A 44 6.01 20.82 -26.31
CA LYS A 44 7.10 20.92 -27.29
C LYS A 44 6.60 20.91 -28.74
N GLN A 45 5.59 20.09 -29.05
CA GLN A 45 5.00 20.03 -30.40
C GLN A 45 4.20 21.28 -30.74
N VAL A 46 3.49 21.86 -29.77
CA VAL A 46 2.60 23.01 -29.98
C VAL A 46 3.35 24.34 -29.98
N TYR A 47 4.25 24.53 -29.01
CA TYR A 47 4.95 25.82 -28.80
C TYR A 47 6.37 25.85 -29.37
N GLY A 48 6.88 24.69 -29.81
CA GLY A 48 8.20 24.54 -30.41
C GLY A 48 9.30 24.25 -29.39
N ILE A 49 10.46 23.81 -29.90
CA ILE A 49 11.64 23.48 -29.08
C ILE A 49 12.17 24.76 -28.43
N GLY A 50 12.10 24.85 -27.10
CA GLY A 50 12.73 25.92 -26.32
C GLY A 50 11.82 27.10 -25.93
N LYS A 51 10.50 26.99 -26.11
CA LYS A 51 9.55 28.03 -25.68
C LYS A 51 8.65 27.51 -24.56
N THR A 52 9.08 27.73 -23.31
CA THR A 52 8.25 27.53 -22.12
C THR A 52 7.41 28.79 -21.91
N ILE A 53 6.09 28.65 -21.87
CA ILE A 53 5.19 29.78 -21.58
C ILE A 53 5.33 30.06 -20.09
N ASN A 54 5.81 31.25 -19.74
CA ASN A 54 5.67 31.74 -18.38
C ASN A 54 4.24 32.25 -18.20
N ILE A 55 3.72 32.17 -16.98
CA ILE A 55 2.35 32.60 -16.63
C ILE A 55 2.09 34.08 -16.99
N ASP A 56 3.16 34.87 -17.16
CA ASP A 56 3.13 36.29 -17.54
C ASP A 56 3.27 36.56 -19.05
N ASP A 57 3.41 35.53 -19.90
CA ASP A 57 3.48 35.71 -21.35
C ASP A 57 2.08 36.01 -21.94
N PRO A 58 1.95 37.00 -22.84
CA PRO A 58 0.66 37.35 -23.42
C PRO A 58 0.09 36.15 -24.20
N VAL A 59 -1.13 35.75 -23.81
CA VAL A 59 -1.91 34.68 -24.45
C VAL A 59 -1.87 34.90 -25.98
N PRO A 60 -1.43 33.90 -26.77
CA PRO A 60 -1.38 34.04 -28.22
C PRO A 60 -2.75 34.48 -28.76
N SER A 61 -2.77 35.59 -29.48
CA SER A 61 -3.99 36.29 -29.95
C SER A 61 -4.87 35.50 -30.92
N LYS A 62 -4.41 34.32 -31.37
CA LYS A 62 -5.18 33.38 -32.19
C LYS A 62 -4.96 31.97 -31.68
N THR A 63 -6.05 31.23 -31.49
CA THR A 63 -5.97 29.82 -31.09
C THR A 63 -5.26 29.00 -32.18
N ILE A 64 -4.66 27.87 -31.82
CA ILE A 64 -3.99 26.97 -32.79
C ILE A 64 -4.98 26.52 -33.87
N VAL A 65 -6.25 26.34 -33.48
CA VAL A 65 -7.35 25.99 -34.38
C VAL A 65 -7.56 27.09 -35.42
N ASP A 66 -7.57 28.36 -35.01
CA ASP A 66 -7.72 29.50 -35.94
C ASP A 66 -6.55 29.60 -36.92
N ARG A 67 -5.33 29.31 -36.47
CA ARG A 67 -4.15 29.28 -37.34
C ARG A 67 -4.20 28.13 -38.34
N LEU A 68 -4.70 26.97 -37.90
CA LEU A 68 -4.88 25.79 -38.75
C LEU A 68 -6.00 26.01 -39.78
N THR A 69 -7.11 26.64 -39.38
CA THR A 69 -8.20 26.97 -40.30
C THR A 69 -7.78 28.05 -41.30
N ASP A 70 -7.01 29.06 -40.86
CA ASP A 70 -6.39 30.05 -41.75
C ASP A 70 -5.45 29.36 -42.77
N ALA A 71 -4.58 28.46 -42.31
CA ALA A 71 -3.69 27.70 -43.18
C ALA A 71 -4.45 26.79 -44.16
N ASN A 72 -5.47 26.08 -43.69
CA ASN A 72 -6.33 25.25 -44.55
C ASN A 72 -7.10 26.09 -45.56
N SER A 73 -7.57 27.28 -45.18
CA SER A 73 -8.24 28.23 -46.08
C SER A 73 -7.28 28.77 -47.15
N LEU A 74 -6.04 29.09 -46.76
CA LEU A 74 -4.98 29.49 -47.70
C LEU A 74 -4.61 28.37 -48.66
N ILE A 75 -4.50 27.13 -48.18
CA ILE A 75 -4.24 25.95 -49.01
C ILE A 75 -5.41 25.73 -49.98
N ASN A 76 -6.65 25.74 -49.48
CA ASN A 76 -7.85 25.54 -50.29
C ASN A 76 -8.05 26.66 -51.32
N SER A 77 -7.76 27.91 -50.99
CA SER A 77 -7.83 29.04 -51.93
C SER A 77 -6.71 28.99 -52.99
N ALA A 78 -5.49 28.56 -52.63
CA ALA A 78 -4.40 28.35 -53.58
C ALA A 78 -4.64 27.16 -54.53
N LEU A 79 -5.41 26.17 -54.08
CA LEU A 79 -5.84 25.01 -54.88
C LEU A 79 -7.13 25.26 -55.66
N SER A 80 -7.94 26.22 -55.22
CA SER A 80 -9.16 26.66 -55.91
C SER A 80 -8.77 27.25 -57.27
N GLY A 81 -9.09 26.52 -58.35
CA GLY A 81 -8.68 26.86 -59.73
C GLY A 81 -7.56 26.00 -60.30
N ARG A 82 -6.92 25.13 -59.51
CA ARG A 82 -5.94 24.13 -59.98
C ARG A 82 -6.50 22.73 -59.80
N GLU A 83 -7.05 22.16 -60.88
CA GLU A 83 -7.71 20.85 -60.85
C GLU A 83 -6.73 19.69 -60.53
N LYS A 84 -5.53 19.69 -61.14
CA LYS A 84 -4.54 18.61 -60.99
C LYS A 84 -3.99 18.45 -59.55
N PRO A 85 -3.59 19.51 -58.82
CA PRO A 85 -3.17 19.38 -57.43
C PRO A 85 -4.33 19.00 -56.49
N ASN A 86 -5.54 19.46 -56.78
CA ASN A 86 -6.73 19.15 -55.97
C ASN A 86 -7.12 17.66 -56.08
N THR A 87 -6.99 17.06 -57.27
CA THR A 87 -7.21 15.61 -57.43
C THR A 87 -6.12 14.79 -56.72
N LEU A 88 -4.86 15.23 -56.72
CA LEU A 88 -3.78 14.56 -55.97
C LEU A 88 -4.00 14.60 -54.46
N ILE A 89 -4.42 15.73 -53.90
CA ILE A 89 -4.72 15.86 -52.45
C ILE A 89 -5.91 14.97 -52.05
N LYS A 90 -6.90 14.80 -52.93
CA LYS A 90 -8.01 13.86 -52.70
C LYS A 90 -7.58 12.39 -52.76
N ARG A 91 -6.50 12.06 -53.46
CA ARG A 91 -5.92 10.71 -53.56
C ARG A 91 -4.88 10.42 -52.47
N LEU A 92 -4.45 11.43 -51.71
CA LEU A 92 -3.50 11.26 -50.61
C LEU A 92 -3.98 10.28 -49.53
N PRO A 93 -5.26 10.29 -49.10
CA PRO A 93 -5.77 9.30 -48.14
C PRO A 93 -5.78 7.88 -48.70
N GLU A 94 -6.09 7.70 -49.98
CA GLU A 94 -6.03 6.40 -50.66
C GLU A 94 -4.58 5.90 -50.75
N LEU A 95 -3.64 6.77 -51.08
CA LEU A 95 -2.20 6.48 -51.09
C LEU A 95 -1.68 6.14 -49.69
N ASN A 96 -2.16 6.83 -48.66
CA ASN A 96 -1.83 6.50 -47.27
C ASN A 96 -2.36 5.11 -46.89
N GLY A 97 -3.52 4.72 -47.41
CA GLY A 97 -4.04 3.36 -47.30
C GLY A 97 -3.09 2.34 -47.92
N TYR A 98 -2.66 2.53 -49.17
CA TYR A 98 -1.73 1.62 -49.85
C TYR A 98 -0.32 1.56 -49.22
N LEU A 99 0.09 2.61 -48.51
CA LEU A 99 1.36 2.65 -47.78
C LEU A 99 1.25 2.06 -46.38
N GLU A 100 0.04 1.79 -45.90
CA GLU A 100 -0.18 1.13 -44.62
C GLU A 100 0.01 -0.38 -44.83
N PRO A 101 1.04 -1.02 -44.24
CA PRO A 101 1.40 -2.43 -44.49
C PRO A 101 0.34 -3.44 -44.03
N THR A 102 -0.83 -2.96 -43.61
CA THR A 102 -1.97 -3.72 -43.10
C THR A 102 -3.19 -3.68 -44.03
N SER A 103 -3.17 -2.93 -45.14
CA SER A 103 -4.36 -2.73 -45.98
C SER A 103 -4.54 -3.76 -47.09
N GLU A 104 -3.45 -4.40 -47.54
CA GLU A 104 -3.56 -5.60 -48.34
C GLU A 104 -3.71 -6.74 -47.36
N ASP A 105 -4.83 -7.48 -47.45
CA ASP A 105 -4.88 -8.85 -46.98
C ASP A 105 -3.55 -9.47 -47.39
N VAL A 106 -2.68 -9.74 -46.43
CA VAL A 106 -1.53 -10.58 -46.63
C VAL A 106 -2.15 -11.91 -46.97
N ASP A 107 -2.40 -12.11 -48.26
CA ASP A 107 -3.14 -13.22 -48.81
C ASP A 107 -2.16 -14.39 -48.78
N MET A 108 -1.88 -14.81 -47.54
CA MET A 108 -0.92 -15.83 -47.23
C MET A 108 -1.46 -17.08 -47.91
N PRO A 109 -0.70 -17.68 -48.84
CA PRO A 109 -1.19 -18.79 -49.63
C PRO A 109 -1.66 -19.88 -48.68
N THR A 110 -2.76 -20.55 -49.02
CA THR A 110 -3.39 -21.55 -48.15
C THR A 110 -2.41 -22.61 -47.66
N SER A 111 -1.41 -22.96 -48.48
CA SER A 111 -0.31 -23.84 -48.10
C SER A 111 0.54 -23.31 -46.93
N ALA A 112 0.87 -22.01 -46.93
CA ALA A 112 1.61 -21.36 -45.85
C ALA A 112 0.75 -21.23 -44.57
N LYS A 113 -0.55 -20.97 -44.70
CA LYS A 113 -1.49 -21.00 -43.56
C LYS A 113 -1.53 -22.39 -42.90
N ILE A 114 -1.55 -23.46 -43.69
CA ILE A 114 -1.52 -24.84 -43.19
C ILE A 114 -0.20 -25.16 -42.48
N GLN A 115 0.94 -24.78 -43.07
CA GLN A 115 2.25 -24.99 -42.43
C GLN A 115 2.40 -24.20 -41.14
N LEU A 116 1.92 -22.95 -41.12
CA LEU A 116 1.89 -22.13 -39.91
C LEU A 116 1.05 -22.80 -38.83
N LEU A 117 -0.15 -23.27 -39.16
CA LEU A 117 -1.03 -23.95 -38.21
C LEU A 117 -0.40 -25.22 -37.65
N LEU A 118 0.23 -26.06 -38.48
CA LEU A 118 0.93 -27.27 -38.04
C LEU A 118 2.14 -26.94 -37.16
N THR A 119 2.84 -25.84 -37.44
CA THR A 119 3.98 -25.40 -36.63
C THR A 119 3.52 -24.85 -35.28
N MET A 120 2.38 -24.15 -35.24
CA MET A 120 1.79 -23.57 -34.03
C MET A 120 0.93 -24.54 -33.22
N GLU A 121 0.55 -25.69 -33.79
CA GLU A 121 -0.26 -26.72 -33.11
C GLU A 121 0.21 -27.05 -31.67
N PRO A 122 1.49 -27.31 -31.38
CA PRO A 122 1.93 -27.60 -30.01
C PRO A 122 1.72 -26.42 -29.06
N GLU A 123 1.94 -25.19 -29.53
CA GLU A 123 1.76 -23.97 -28.74
C GLU A 123 0.26 -23.72 -28.47
N ILE A 124 -0.61 -23.95 -29.46
CA ILE A 124 -2.06 -23.85 -29.30
C ILE A 124 -2.56 -24.89 -28.27
N LEU A 125 -2.02 -26.11 -28.31
CA LEU A 125 -2.41 -27.18 -27.40
C LEU A 125 -1.91 -26.89 -25.97
N GLU A 126 -0.70 -26.37 -25.81
CA GLU A 126 -0.18 -25.91 -24.52
C GLU A 126 -1.01 -24.77 -23.95
N ASN A 127 -1.32 -23.76 -24.77
CA ASN A 127 -2.17 -22.65 -24.38
C ASN A 127 -3.58 -23.11 -23.98
N HIS A 128 -4.16 -24.05 -24.72
CA HIS A 128 -5.44 -24.64 -24.37
C HIS A 128 -5.37 -25.34 -22.99
N LYS A 129 -4.34 -26.14 -22.74
CA LYS A 129 -4.15 -26.80 -21.44
C LYS A 129 -4.03 -25.79 -20.30
N LEU A 130 -3.25 -24.72 -20.49
CA LEU A 130 -3.10 -23.65 -19.49
C LEU A 130 -4.43 -22.92 -19.27
N LEU A 131 -5.21 -22.68 -20.33
CA LEU A 131 -6.50 -22.02 -20.24
C LEU A 131 -7.54 -22.90 -19.52
N THR A 132 -7.54 -24.22 -19.78
CA THR A 132 -8.36 -25.19 -19.04
C THR A 132 -8.01 -25.17 -17.56
N GLN A 133 -6.72 -25.20 -17.21
CA GLN A 133 -6.27 -25.10 -15.82
C GLN A 133 -6.73 -23.78 -15.18
N LEU A 134 -6.62 -22.67 -15.89
CA LEU A 134 -7.08 -21.38 -15.39
C LEU A 134 -8.59 -21.37 -15.15
N GLN A 135 -9.37 -22.00 -16.04
CA GLN A 135 -10.82 -22.13 -15.89
C GLN A 135 -11.20 -23.02 -14.70
N GLU A 136 -10.44 -24.08 -14.42
CA GLU A 136 -10.60 -24.90 -13.21
C GLU A 136 -10.29 -24.12 -11.92
N LEU A 137 -9.31 -23.21 -11.95
CA LEU A 137 -8.94 -22.37 -10.81
C LEU A 137 -9.81 -21.11 -10.65
N ALA A 138 -10.49 -20.66 -11.70
CA ALA A 138 -11.41 -19.51 -11.68
C ALA A 138 -12.46 -19.56 -10.55
N PRO A 139 -13.16 -20.68 -10.27
CA PRO A 139 -14.13 -20.75 -9.18
C PRO A 139 -13.50 -20.61 -7.78
N VAL A 140 -12.20 -20.90 -7.61
CA VAL A 140 -11.50 -20.69 -6.33
C VAL A 140 -11.36 -19.20 -6.03
N LEU A 141 -11.07 -18.39 -7.06
CA LEU A 141 -10.99 -16.93 -6.93
C LEU A 141 -12.37 -16.30 -6.66
N GLN A 142 -13.44 -16.94 -7.16
CA GLN A 142 -14.82 -16.54 -6.91
C GLN A 142 -15.39 -17.12 -5.61
N SER A 143 -14.59 -17.85 -4.83
CA SER A 143 -15.07 -18.44 -3.58
C SER A 143 -15.51 -17.35 -2.60
N GLU A 144 -16.66 -17.58 -1.98
CA GLU A 144 -17.31 -16.67 -1.02
C GLU A 144 -16.33 -16.25 0.10
N ARG A 145 -15.43 -17.17 0.50
CA ARG A 145 -14.37 -16.93 1.49
C ARG A 145 -13.41 -15.79 1.14
N ILE A 146 -13.09 -15.59 -0.14
CA ILE A 146 -12.23 -14.49 -0.60
C ILE A 146 -13.05 -13.21 -0.71
N LYS A 147 -14.32 -13.31 -1.12
CA LYS A 147 -15.24 -12.19 -1.25
C LYS A 147 -15.58 -11.57 0.11
N ASP A 148 -15.72 -12.39 1.15
CA ASP A 148 -16.09 -11.97 2.51
C ASP A 148 -14.88 -11.54 3.35
N ALA A 149 -13.65 -11.67 2.82
CA ALA A 149 -12.43 -11.26 3.51
C ALA A 149 -12.44 -9.80 4.00
N PRO A 150 -13.00 -8.80 3.28
CA PRO A 150 -13.11 -7.43 3.78
C PRO A 150 -14.08 -7.30 4.96
N GLU A 151 -15.16 -8.08 4.98
CA GLU A 151 -16.11 -8.08 6.09
C GLU A 151 -15.51 -8.72 7.34
N LEU A 152 -14.78 -9.83 7.16
CA LEU A 152 -14.00 -10.48 8.21
C LEU A 152 -12.90 -9.56 8.78
N ASN A 153 -12.32 -8.68 7.96
CA ASN A 153 -11.34 -7.71 8.44
C ASN A 153 -11.96 -6.71 9.43
N ASN A 154 -13.20 -6.27 9.21
CA ASN A 154 -13.89 -5.37 10.14
C ASN A 154 -14.19 -6.04 11.47
N THR A 155 -14.64 -7.30 11.46
CA THR A 155 -14.88 -8.05 12.69
C THR A 155 -13.58 -8.36 13.42
N PHE A 156 -12.52 -8.73 12.69
CA PHE A 156 -11.18 -8.93 13.23
C PHE A 156 -10.64 -7.66 13.90
N ASN A 157 -10.76 -6.50 13.26
CA ASN A 157 -10.33 -5.22 13.84
C ASN A 157 -11.08 -4.90 15.14
N LYS A 158 -12.41 -5.13 15.19
CA LYS A 158 -13.20 -4.96 16.41
C LYS A 158 -12.71 -5.88 17.54
N ILE A 159 -12.44 -7.15 17.23
CA ILE A 159 -11.92 -8.12 18.20
C ILE A 159 -10.50 -7.73 18.64
N SER A 160 -9.66 -7.26 17.72
CA SER A 160 -8.30 -6.83 18.03
C SER A 160 -8.30 -5.63 19.00
N LEU A 161 -9.19 -4.65 18.77
CA LEU A 161 -9.36 -3.51 19.67
C LEU A 161 -9.89 -3.92 21.04
N SER A 162 -10.90 -4.81 21.10
CA SER A 162 -11.43 -5.29 22.38
C SER A 162 -10.40 -6.11 23.17
N TYR A 163 -9.59 -6.91 22.47
CA TYR A 163 -8.47 -7.64 23.07
C TYR A 163 -7.42 -6.70 23.66
N LEU A 164 -7.06 -5.63 22.93
CA LEU A 164 -6.08 -4.66 23.39
C LEU A 164 -6.59 -3.95 24.66
N LYS A 165 -7.86 -3.56 24.69
CA LYS A 165 -8.50 -2.98 25.87
C LYS A 165 -8.49 -3.95 27.06
N ALA A 166 -8.91 -5.20 26.85
CA ALA A 166 -8.91 -6.21 27.91
C ALA A 166 -7.49 -6.48 28.45
N TYR A 167 -6.47 -6.39 27.59
CA TYR A 167 -5.07 -6.51 27.99
C TYR A 167 -4.60 -5.33 28.85
N GLU A 168 -4.98 -4.10 28.50
CA GLU A 168 -4.70 -2.91 29.31
C GLU A 168 -5.40 -2.98 30.68
N ASP A 169 -6.70 -3.32 30.70
CA ASP A 169 -7.48 -3.48 31.93
C ASP A 169 -6.85 -4.55 32.85
N SER A 170 -6.38 -5.67 32.27
CA SER A 170 -5.69 -6.72 33.03
C SER A 170 -4.37 -6.25 33.63
N LYS A 171 -3.61 -5.42 32.89
CA LYS A 171 -2.35 -4.86 33.36
C LYS A 171 -2.57 -3.85 34.48
N GLU A 172 -3.57 -2.98 34.36
CA GLU A 172 -3.95 -2.02 35.40
C GLU A 172 -4.40 -2.76 36.67
N LEU A 173 -5.26 -3.77 36.53
CA LEU A 173 -5.71 -4.58 37.66
C LEU A 173 -4.53 -5.28 38.35
N SER A 174 -3.60 -5.84 37.58
CA SER A 174 -2.39 -6.47 38.14
C SER A 174 -1.53 -5.46 38.91
N ALA A 175 -1.37 -4.24 38.39
CA ALA A 175 -0.65 -3.18 39.10
C ALA A 175 -1.34 -2.80 40.42
N HIS A 176 -2.68 -2.66 40.40
CA HIS A 176 -3.46 -2.36 41.60
C HIS A 176 -3.36 -3.48 42.66
N VAL A 177 -3.40 -4.75 42.23
CA VAL A 177 -3.21 -5.89 43.14
C VAL A 177 -1.80 -5.88 43.73
N HIS A 178 -0.77 -5.58 42.95
CA HIS A 178 0.60 -5.47 43.47
C HIS A 178 0.76 -4.33 44.47
N ASP A 179 0.16 -3.17 44.21
CA ASP A 179 0.15 -2.04 45.14
C ASP A 179 -0.58 -2.39 46.46
N LEU A 180 -1.75 -3.02 46.36
CA LEU A 180 -2.50 -3.48 47.53
C LEU A 180 -1.70 -4.50 48.36
N LEU A 181 -1.04 -5.45 47.69
CA LEU A 181 -0.20 -6.44 48.35
C LEU A 181 1.01 -5.79 49.04
N SER A 182 1.61 -4.76 48.41
CA SER A 182 2.69 -3.98 49.01
C SER A 182 2.23 -3.25 50.27
N LYS A 183 1.07 -2.58 50.21
CA LYS A 183 0.45 -1.92 51.37
C LYS A 183 0.13 -2.91 52.49
N TYR A 184 -0.43 -4.07 52.16
CA TYR A 184 -0.68 -5.13 53.12
C TYR A 184 0.60 -5.60 53.81
N ASN A 185 1.65 -5.88 53.04
CA ASN A 185 2.95 -6.28 53.60
C ASN A 185 3.52 -5.19 54.52
N ALA A 186 3.38 -3.91 54.17
CA ALA A 186 3.82 -2.81 55.02
C ALA A 186 3.06 -2.75 56.35
N VAL A 187 1.72 -2.94 56.32
CA VAL A 187 0.90 -2.99 57.54
C VAL A 187 1.27 -4.18 58.42
N ILE A 188 1.48 -5.36 57.84
CA ILE A 188 1.89 -6.56 58.60
C ILE A 188 3.26 -6.36 59.26
N ASN A 189 4.21 -5.74 58.56
CA ASN A 189 5.52 -5.41 59.15
C ASN A 189 5.36 -4.42 60.32
N SER A 190 4.56 -3.37 60.16
CA SER A 190 4.30 -2.39 61.23
C SER A 190 3.60 -3.01 62.46
N ILE A 191 2.65 -3.92 62.25
CA ILE A 191 2.02 -4.67 63.34
C ILE A 191 3.05 -5.57 64.04
N SER A 192 3.88 -6.27 63.26
CA SER A 192 4.93 -7.14 63.81
C SER A 192 5.92 -6.35 64.67
N GLU A 193 6.37 -5.19 64.19
CA GLU A 193 7.22 -4.27 64.96
C GLU A 193 6.52 -3.79 66.24
N SER A 194 5.25 -3.38 66.15
CA SER A 194 4.46 -2.91 67.29
C SER A 194 4.29 -4.00 68.36
N LEU A 195 4.07 -5.25 67.95
CA LEU A 195 3.96 -6.39 68.86
C LEU A 195 5.30 -6.69 69.55
N ILE A 196 6.42 -6.62 68.84
CA ILE A 196 7.77 -6.78 69.43
C ILE A 196 8.03 -5.68 70.47
N ILE A 197 7.69 -4.42 70.15
CA ILE A 197 7.85 -3.29 71.09
C ILE A 197 7.00 -3.52 72.34
N LEU A 198 5.74 -3.94 72.16
CA LEU A 198 4.84 -4.22 73.27
C LEU A 198 5.35 -5.37 74.14
N ASP A 199 5.83 -6.46 73.53
CA ASP A 199 6.40 -7.62 74.23
C ASP A 199 7.62 -7.24 75.07
N ASN A 200 8.52 -6.42 74.50
CA ASN A 200 9.66 -5.87 75.22
C ASN A 200 9.23 -4.98 76.40
N ALA A 201 8.21 -4.14 76.21
CA ALA A 201 7.69 -3.26 77.26
C ALA A 201 7.02 -4.04 78.40
N VAL A 202 6.25 -5.08 78.07
CA VAL A 202 5.66 -6.00 79.04
C VAL A 202 6.75 -6.74 79.81
N THR A 203 7.75 -7.30 79.11
CA THR A 203 8.89 -7.97 79.74
C THR A 203 9.64 -7.04 80.70
N ALA A 204 9.87 -5.79 80.32
CA ALA A 204 10.49 -4.80 81.19
C ALA A 204 9.65 -4.50 82.45
N ALA A 205 8.33 -4.37 82.28
CA ALA A 205 7.40 -4.17 83.40
C ALA A 205 7.35 -5.39 84.32
N GLU A 206 7.38 -6.62 83.78
CA GLU A 206 7.44 -7.86 84.57
C GLU A 206 8.74 -7.96 85.38
N ILE A 207 9.89 -7.58 84.79
CA ILE A 207 11.18 -7.54 85.50
C ILE A 207 11.15 -6.50 86.63
N ALA A 208 10.56 -5.33 86.39
CA ALA A 208 10.43 -4.27 87.40
C ALA A 208 9.43 -4.62 88.52
N ALA A 209 8.40 -5.41 88.21
CA ALA A 209 7.38 -5.84 89.17
C ALA A 209 7.79 -7.09 89.97
N LYS A 210 8.87 -7.79 89.60
CA LYS A 210 9.42 -8.86 90.44
C LYS A 210 9.91 -8.28 91.78
N PRO A 211 9.40 -8.75 92.93
CA PRO A 211 9.84 -8.24 94.23
C PRO A 211 11.32 -8.54 94.45
N LYS A 212 12.07 -7.54 94.93
CA LYS A 212 13.43 -7.74 95.46
C LYS A 212 13.34 -8.86 96.50
N LYS A 213 14.00 -10.00 96.24
CA LYS A 213 14.32 -10.96 97.31
C LYS A 213 15.01 -10.17 98.40
N GLN A 214 14.42 -10.18 99.59
CA GLN A 214 15.10 -9.85 100.82
C GLN A 214 16.39 -10.69 100.83
N THR A 215 17.54 -10.02 100.74
CA THR A 215 18.76 -10.55 101.29
C THR A 215 18.60 -10.46 102.80
N ASP A 216 18.48 -11.64 103.41
CA ASP A 216 18.64 -11.82 104.85
C ASP A 216 20.00 -11.24 105.26
N ASP A 217 19.98 -10.32 106.23
CA ASP A 217 21.15 -9.93 107.00
C ASP A 217 21.48 -11.09 107.95
N ASP A 218 22.65 -11.71 107.78
CA ASP A 218 23.43 -12.44 108.79
C ASP A 218 24.93 -12.36 108.45
#